data_AF-A0A0M9EAH8-F1
#
_entry.id   AF-A0A0M9EAH8-F1
#
_cell.length_a   1.000
_cell.length_b   1.000
_cell.length_c   1.000
_cell.angle_alpha   90.00
_cell.angle_beta   90.00
_cell.angle_gamma   90.00
#
_symmetry.space_group_name_H-M   'P 1'
#
loop_
_entity.id
_entity.type
_entity.pdbx_description
1 polymer ?
#
loop_
_entity_poly.entity_id
_entity_poly.type
_entity_poly.pdbx_seq_one_letter_code
_entity_poly.pdbx_strand_id
1 'polypeptide(L)' 'YIKQMNITHILIRTDIADSYLKERYSQEERDLLNQRILSQLKLIYLSKGYALWQIGY' A
#
# COMPACT_ATOMS: atom_id res chain seq x y z
N TYR A 1 -27.87 -9.09 -9.92
CA TYR A 1 -27.14 -9.24 -8.65
C TYR A 1 -25.65 -9.26 -8.95
N ILE A 2 -24.94 -8.15 -8.76
CA ILE A 2 -23.48 -8.13 -8.80
C ILE A 2 -23.03 -8.55 -7.40
N LYS A 3 -22.43 -9.74 -7.25
CA LYS A 3 -21.75 -10.14 -6.01
C LYS A 3 -20.69 -9.08 -5.71
N GLN A 4 -20.74 -8.45 -4.53
CA GLN A 4 -19.66 -7.60 -4.03
C GLN A 4 -18.35 -8.41 -4.11
N MET A 5 -17.43 -7.99 -4.97
CA MET A 5 -16.06 -8.51 -4.94
C MET A 5 -15.36 -7.78 -3.79
N ASN A 6 -15.17 -8.48 -2.67
CA ASN A 6 -14.35 -7.96 -1.59
C ASN A 6 -12.91 -7.88 -2.08
N ILE A 7 -12.36 -6.67 -2.17
CA ILE A 7 -10.95 -6.46 -2.45
C ILE A 7 -10.19 -6.92 -1.20
N THR A 8 -9.41 -7.98 -1.34
CA THR A 8 -8.63 -8.56 -0.24
C THR A 8 -7.16 -8.19 -0.31
N HIS A 9 -6.67 -7.81 -1.49
CA HIS A 9 -5.26 -7.50 -1.73
C HIS A 9 -5.09 -6.27 -2.63
N ILE A 10 -4.00 -5.54 -2.40
CA ILE A 10 -3.57 -4.38 -3.19
C ILE A 10 -2.16 -4.67 -3.70
N LEU A 11 -1.99 -4.62 -5.03
CA LEU A 11 -0.68 -4.70 -5.67
C LEU A 11 -0.18 -3.29 -5.99
N ILE A 12 1.02 -2.96 -5.53
CA ILE A 12 1.62 -1.63 -5.69
C ILE A 12 2.98 -1.79 -6.35
N ARG A 13 3.26 -0.96 -7.38
CA ARG A 13 4.61 -0.81 -7.92
C ARG A 13 5.38 0.19 -7.06
N THR A 14 6.42 -0.27 -6.38
CA THR A 14 7.06 0.44 -5.27
C THR A 14 7.83 1.68 -5.73
N ASP A 15 8.42 1.65 -6.92
CA ASP A 15 9.14 2.79 -7.51
C ASP A 15 8.20 3.95 -7.85
N ILE A 16 7.04 3.66 -8.46
CA ILE A 16 6.03 4.65 -8.80
C ILE A 16 5.43 5.22 -7.52
N ALA A 17 5.08 4.36 -6.56
CA ALA A 17 4.51 4.79 -5.29
C ALA A 17 5.49 5.67 -4.50
N ASP A 18 6.76 5.27 -4.39
CA ASP A 18 7.77 6.05 -3.68
C ASP A 18 8.01 7.42 -4.33
N SER A 19 8.07 7.48 -5.66
CA SER A 19 8.21 8.74 -6.40
C SER A 19 7.01 9.65 -6.19
N TYR A 20 5.79 9.12 -6.34
CA TYR A 20 4.55 9.86 -6.14
C TYR A 20 4.45 10.43 -4.72
N LEU A 21 4.84 9.65 -3.70
CA LEU A 21 4.76 10.04 -2.31
C LEU A 21 5.80 11.13 -1.99
N LYS A 22 7.04 10.99 -2.47
CA LYS A 22 8.11 11.98 -2.26
C LYS A 22 7.82 13.33 -2.91
N GLU A 23 7.16 13.34 -4.06
CA GLU A 23 6.80 14.57 -4.76
C GLU A 23 5.69 15.37 -4.07
N ARG A 24 4.81 14.70 -3.32
CA ARG A 24 3.55 15.29 -2.83
C ARG A 24 3.46 15.47 -1.33
N TYR A 25 4.25 14.70 -0.58
CA TYR A 25 4.15 14.67 0.88
C TYR A 25 5.51 14.89 1.53
N SER A 26 5.49 15.65 2.62
CA SER A 26 6.63 15.80 3.52
C SER A 26 7.06 14.46 4.11
N GLN A 27 8.24 14.42 4.73
CA GLN A 27 8.71 13.20 5.39
C GLN A 27 7.77 12.78 6.53
N GLU A 28 7.30 13.74 7.35
CA GLU A 28 6.39 13.48 8.48
C GLU A 28 5.06 12.88 8.04
N GLU A 29 4.45 13.41 6.96
CA GLU A 29 3.22 12.88 6.39
C GLU A 29 3.39 11.45 5.85
N ARG A 30 4.54 11.17 5.22
CA ARG A 30 4.87 9.82 4.74
C ARG A 30 5.05 8.84 5.89
N ASP A 31 5.65 9.27 6.99
CA ASP A 31 5.82 8.42 8.17
C ASP A 31 4.47 8.11 8.84
N LEU A 32 3.57 9.11 8.94
CA LEU A 32 2.20 8.92 9.41
C LEU A 32 1.40 7.97 8.50
N LEU A 33 1.54 8.12 7.18
CA LEU A 33 0.91 7.23 6.20
C LEU A 33 1.40 5.79 6.36
N ASN A 34 2.72 5.60 6.50
CA ASN A 34 3.31 4.29 6.73
C ASN A 34 2.77 3.63 8.00
N GLN A 35 2.62 4.37 9.11
CA GLN A 35 2.01 3.83 10.33
C GLN A 35 0.56 3.39 10.11
N ARG A 36 -0.23 4.15 9.34
CA ARG A 36 -1.62 3.77 9.00
C ARG A 36 -1.66 2.53 8.11
N ILE A 37 -0.82 2.47 7.09
CA ILE A 37 -0.70 1.30 6.22
C ILE A 37 -0.34 0.07 7.04
N LEU A 38 0.67 0.15 7.90
CA LEU A 38 1.12 -0.95 8.75
C LEU A 38 0.14 -1.35 9.86
N SER A 39 -0.94 -0.60 10.10
CA SER A 39 -1.99 -1.00 11.05
C SER A 39 -3.22 -1.62 10.38
N GLN A 40 -3.35 -1.51 9.05
CA GLN A 40 -4.51 -2.00 8.30
C GLN A 40 -4.15 -2.98 7.18
N LEU A 41 -2.90 -2.93 6.71
CA LEU A 41 -2.38 -3.72 5.61
C LEU A 41 -1.17 -4.57 6.03
N LYS A 42 -1.19 -5.85 5.65
CA LYS A 42 -0.06 -6.77 5.86
C LYS A 42 0.68 -6.98 4.56
N LEU A 43 1.99 -6.74 4.56
CA LEU A 43 2.82 -7.05 3.40
C LEU A 43 2.93 -8.58 3.26
N ILE A 44 2.45 -9.12 2.15
CA ILE A 44 2.46 -10.57 1.87
C ILE A 44 3.59 -10.93 0.90
N TYR A 45 3.91 -10.03 -0.02
CA TYR A 45 4.93 -10.30 -1.04
C TYR A 45 5.65 -9.02 -1.43
N LEU A 46 6.97 -9.10 -1.61
CA LEU A 46 7.81 -8.03 -2.12
C LEU A 46 8.84 -8.61 -3.09
N SER A 47 8.77 -8.23 -4.36
CA SER A 47 9.72 -8.68 -5.37
C SER A 47 9.71 -7.79 -6.60
N LYS A 48 10.88 -7.60 -7.24
CA LYS A 48 11.05 -6.90 -8.52
C LYS A 48 10.33 -5.54 -8.62
N GLY A 49 10.31 -4.78 -7.53
CA GLY A 49 9.64 -3.47 -7.49
C GLY A 49 8.12 -3.54 -7.34
N TYR A 50 7.56 -4.68 -6.93
CA TYR A 50 6.15 -4.85 -6.60
C TYR A 50 5.97 -5.28 -5.16
N ALA A 51 4.98 -4.69 -4.48
CA ALA A 51 4.53 -5.05 -3.15
C ALA A 51 3.06 -5.48 -3.20
N LEU A 52 2.74 -6.65 -2.63
CA LEU A 52 1.38 -7.12 -2.44
C LEU A 52 0.99 -6.98 -0.97
N TRP A 53 -0.04 -6.21 -0.71
CA TRP A 53 -0.57 -5.93 0.62
C TRP A 53 -1.94 -6.59 0.78
N GLN A 54 -2.17 -7.30 1.89
CA GLN A 54 -3.48 -7.84 2.26
C GLN A 54 -4.21 -6.87 3.17
N ILE A 55 -5.51 -6.65 2.92
CA ILE A 55 -6.37 -5.75 3.69
C ILE A 55 -7.03 -6.50 4.86
N GLY A 56 -7.03 -5.90 6.06
CA GLY A 56 -7.87 -6.35 7.19
C GLY A 56 -7.42 -7.64 7.85
N TYR A 57 -6.13 -7.73 8.19
CA TYR A 57 -5.49 -8.89 8.81
C TYR A 57 -5.62 -8.91 10.34
#